data_AF-A0A954JPZ0-F1
#
_entry.id   AF-A0A954JPZ0-F1
#
_cell.length_a   1.000
_cell.length_b   1.000
_cell.length_c   1.000
_cell.angle_alpha   90.00
_cell.angle_beta   90.00
_cell.angle_gamma   90.00
#
_symmetry.space_group_name_H-M   'P 1'
#
loop_
_entity.id
_entity.type
_entity.pdbx_description
1 polymer ?
#
loop_
_entity_poly.entity_id
_entity_poly.type
_entity_poly.pdbx_seq_one_letter_code
_entity_poly.pdbx_strand_id
1 'polypeptide(L)'
;MSTTLASQILQSSADGIAGLAAARLFELVSVDAVDDFAAWKQHLRNQVLQLAAALQAQDATAFADNITWVHEAFRSRNISTEVLGAALQSLEETARESLPTTLGEVLGPYVDAARTRLVAGSQPTPSFLDPKHSSGALAGLYLEALRSGDEATATKLLFQAAKPDQLGIRTVMEEVLSPAMREIGRLWHNGQATVAEEHYVTQVTTKVLAQLLAQAPHAPQRGKTALLAGVAGNAHSFGLQVVAGHFELAGWRTICLGSDTPSASVAEAAVALGAHVVLLGATLGTQLAET
;
A
#
# COMPACT_ATOMS: atom_id res chain seq x y z
N MET A 1 15.76 7.66 -22.80
CA MET A 1 14.91 7.27 -23.94
C MET A 1 14.63 5.77 -23.96
N SER A 2 15.66 4.91 -23.89
CA SER A 2 15.49 3.45 -23.90
C SER A 2 14.69 2.90 -22.70
N THR A 3 14.95 3.37 -21.46
CA THR A 3 14.21 2.92 -20.27
C THR A 3 12.74 3.35 -20.28
N THR A 4 12.46 4.56 -20.76
CA THR A 4 11.08 5.08 -20.92
C THR A 4 10.28 4.23 -21.90
N LEU A 5 10.85 3.92 -23.07
CA LEU A 5 10.17 3.10 -24.07
C LEU A 5 9.97 1.65 -23.59
N ALA A 6 10.99 1.06 -22.96
CA ALA A 6 10.87 -0.27 -22.35
C ALA A 6 9.75 -0.30 -21.30
N SER A 7 9.70 0.71 -20.43
CA SER A 7 8.64 0.87 -19.41
C SER A 7 7.23 0.89 -20.03
N GLN A 8 7.01 1.70 -21.07
CA GLN A 8 5.70 1.79 -21.74
C GLN A 8 5.27 0.46 -22.35
N ILE A 9 6.18 -0.27 -23.00
CA ILE A 9 5.90 -1.58 -23.58
C ILE A 9 5.52 -2.57 -22.47
N LEU A 10 6.30 -2.63 -21.38
CA LEU A 10 6.03 -3.50 -20.25
C LEU A 10 4.66 -3.20 -19.60
N GLN A 11 4.31 -1.92 -19.42
CA GLN A 11 3.00 -1.53 -18.88
C GLN A 11 1.85 -1.99 -19.77
N SER A 12 1.93 -1.72 -21.07
CA SER A 12 0.88 -2.08 -22.05
C SER A 12 0.71 -3.58 -22.23
N SER A 13 1.77 -4.37 -21.99
CA SER A 13 1.81 -5.82 -22.23
C SER A 13 1.83 -6.64 -20.94
N ALA A 14 1.60 -6.02 -19.77
CA ALA A 14 1.78 -6.64 -18.46
C ALA A 14 0.97 -7.94 -18.28
N ASP A 15 -0.28 -7.97 -18.75
CA ASP A 15 -1.15 -9.16 -18.65
C ASP A 15 -0.65 -10.35 -19.46
N GLY A 16 -0.09 -10.10 -20.65
CA GLY A 16 0.47 -11.12 -21.53
C GLY A 16 1.79 -11.67 -20.99
N ILE A 17 2.69 -10.78 -20.59
CA ILE A 17 3.97 -11.14 -19.95
C ILE A 17 3.71 -11.96 -18.69
N ALA A 18 2.78 -11.53 -17.84
CA ALA A 18 2.45 -12.24 -16.60
C ALA A 18 1.89 -13.64 -16.85
N GLY A 19 1.04 -13.82 -17.87
CA GLY A 19 0.50 -15.13 -18.22
C GLY A 19 1.58 -16.12 -18.67
N LEU A 20 2.50 -15.66 -19.54
CA LEU A 20 3.62 -16.47 -20.02
C LEU A 20 4.63 -16.77 -18.90
N ALA A 21 4.97 -15.78 -18.08
CA ALA A 21 5.86 -15.96 -16.94
C ALA A 21 5.28 -16.93 -15.90
N ALA A 22 3.96 -16.89 -15.66
CA ALA A 22 3.29 -17.83 -14.76
C ALA A 22 3.33 -19.26 -15.32
N ALA A 23 3.08 -19.44 -16.62
CA ALA A 23 3.19 -20.75 -17.26
C ALA A 23 4.61 -21.32 -17.13
N ARG A 24 5.63 -20.50 -17.40
CA ARG A 24 7.04 -20.89 -17.24
C ARG A 24 7.38 -21.24 -15.79
N LEU A 25 6.90 -20.47 -14.82
CA LEU A 25 7.09 -20.80 -13.40
C LEU A 25 6.55 -22.20 -13.07
N PHE A 26 5.34 -22.53 -13.51
CA PHE A 26 4.71 -23.84 -13.28
C PHE A 26 5.45 -25.00 -13.97
N GLU A 27 6.26 -24.73 -14.98
CA GLU A 27 7.16 -25.72 -15.60
C GLU A 27 8.47 -25.91 -14.80
N LEU A 28 8.92 -24.89 -14.07
CA LEU A 28 10.20 -24.88 -13.34
C LEU A 28 10.12 -25.42 -11.91
N VAL A 29 8.94 -25.38 -11.28
CA VAL A 29 8.74 -25.77 -9.88
C VAL A 29 7.74 -26.91 -9.76
N SER A 30 7.77 -27.66 -8.65
CA SER A 30 6.80 -28.75 -8.44
C SER A 30 5.38 -28.20 -8.26
N VAL A 31 4.38 -28.98 -8.69
CA VAL A 31 2.95 -28.62 -8.55
C VAL A 31 2.57 -28.38 -7.08
N ASP A 32 3.21 -29.07 -6.13
CA ASP A 32 2.97 -28.86 -4.70
C ASP A 32 3.55 -27.53 -4.17
N ALA A 33 4.45 -26.88 -4.93
CA ALA A 33 5.06 -25.60 -4.54
C ALA A 33 4.27 -24.39 -5.05
N VAL A 34 3.42 -24.57 -6.07
CA VAL A 34 2.55 -23.54 -6.65
C VAL A 34 1.21 -24.17 -7.07
N ASP A 35 0.11 -23.81 -6.41
CA ASP A 35 -1.20 -24.45 -6.60
C ASP A 35 -2.26 -23.53 -7.26
N ASP A 36 -2.05 -22.22 -7.24
CA ASP A 36 -2.98 -21.24 -7.81
C ASP A 36 -2.34 -20.42 -8.96
N PHE A 37 -2.59 -20.86 -10.20
CA PHE A 37 -2.11 -20.17 -11.40
C PHE A 37 -2.62 -18.73 -11.50
N ALA A 38 -3.88 -18.47 -11.12
CA ALA A 38 -4.47 -17.15 -11.22
C ALA A 38 -3.82 -16.18 -10.24
N ALA A 39 -3.56 -16.63 -9.00
CA ALA A 39 -2.83 -15.85 -8.01
C ALA A 39 -1.40 -15.54 -8.47
N TRP A 40 -0.68 -16.53 -9.02
CA TRP A 40 0.68 -16.32 -9.54
C TRP A 40 0.72 -15.40 -10.75
N LYS A 41 -0.23 -15.52 -11.68
CA LYS A 41 -0.38 -14.57 -12.79
C LYS A 41 -0.61 -13.16 -12.27
N GLN A 42 -1.50 -12.98 -11.31
CA GLN A 42 -1.76 -11.66 -10.73
C GLN A 42 -0.53 -11.09 -10.02
N HIS A 43 0.21 -11.93 -9.28
CA HIS A 43 1.46 -11.55 -8.64
C HIS A 43 2.50 -11.08 -9.66
N LEU A 44 2.76 -11.88 -10.69
CA LEU A 44 3.74 -11.57 -11.74
C LEU A 44 3.34 -10.33 -12.55
N ARG A 45 2.04 -10.12 -12.80
CA ARG A 45 1.54 -8.88 -13.41
C ARG A 45 1.92 -7.66 -12.58
N ASN A 46 1.71 -7.72 -11.27
CA ASN A 46 2.10 -6.63 -10.38
C ASN A 46 3.63 -6.41 -10.43
N GLN A 47 4.43 -7.47 -10.47
CA GLN A 47 5.89 -7.37 -10.59
C GLN A 47 6.33 -6.72 -11.92
N VAL A 48 5.68 -7.02 -13.04
CA VAL A 48 5.96 -6.36 -14.34
C VAL A 48 5.68 -4.85 -14.25
N LEU A 49 4.58 -4.45 -13.62
CA LEU A 49 4.24 -3.03 -13.44
C LEU A 49 5.24 -2.32 -12.52
N GLN A 50 5.71 -2.98 -11.46
CA GLN A 50 6.74 -2.44 -10.57
C GLN A 50 8.08 -2.28 -11.29
N LEU A 51 8.49 -3.26 -12.10
CA LEU A 51 9.69 -3.17 -12.93
C LEU A 51 9.60 -2.01 -13.93
N ALA A 52 8.44 -1.87 -14.60
CA ALA A 52 8.21 -0.79 -15.54
C ALA A 52 8.30 0.59 -14.88
N ALA A 53 7.74 0.74 -13.68
CA ALA A 53 7.84 1.99 -12.94
C ALA A 53 9.27 2.28 -12.45
N ALA A 54 10.00 1.27 -11.98
CA ALA A 54 11.41 1.42 -11.62
C ALA A 54 12.24 1.91 -12.82
N LEU A 55 12.00 1.36 -14.02
CA LEU A 55 12.62 1.83 -15.26
C LEU A 55 12.28 3.28 -15.60
N GLN A 56 11.02 3.67 -15.39
CA GLN A 56 10.57 5.04 -15.62
C GLN A 56 11.24 6.03 -14.66
N ALA A 57 11.34 5.65 -13.38
CA ALA A 57 12.02 6.40 -12.33
C ALA A 57 13.55 6.34 -12.45
N GLN A 58 14.09 5.43 -13.27
CA GLN A 58 15.52 5.11 -13.36
C GLN A 58 16.12 4.68 -12.02
N ASP A 59 15.33 3.96 -11.22
CA ASP A 59 15.68 3.56 -9.87
C ASP A 59 15.57 2.04 -9.71
N ALA A 60 16.71 1.36 -9.82
CA ALA A 60 16.80 -0.08 -9.62
C ALA A 60 16.54 -0.50 -8.17
N THR A 61 16.76 0.39 -7.20
CA THR A 61 16.54 0.08 -5.78
C THR A 61 15.06 -0.04 -5.46
N ALA A 62 14.20 0.75 -6.13
CA ALA A 62 12.75 0.68 -5.97
C ALA A 62 12.18 -0.72 -6.29
N PHE A 63 12.67 -1.36 -7.36
CA PHE A 63 12.25 -2.73 -7.69
C PHE A 63 12.82 -3.76 -6.71
N ALA A 64 14.08 -3.60 -6.30
CA ALA A 64 14.69 -4.49 -5.32
C ALA A 64 14.00 -4.44 -3.94
N ASP A 65 13.61 -3.25 -3.48
CA ASP A 65 12.89 -3.10 -2.22
C ASP A 65 11.48 -3.70 -2.30
N ASN A 66 10.81 -3.63 -3.46
CA ASN A 66 9.57 -4.36 -3.68
C ASN A 66 9.76 -5.88 -3.51
N ILE A 67 10.87 -6.44 -4.00
CA ILE A 67 11.19 -7.86 -3.86
C ILE A 67 11.46 -8.25 -2.40
N THR A 68 12.03 -7.35 -1.59
CA THR A 68 12.15 -7.58 -0.13
C THR A 68 10.79 -7.81 0.51
N TRP A 69 9.82 -6.95 0.15
CA TRP A 69 8.45 -7.00 0.64
C TRP A 69 7.74 -8.27 0.16
N VAL A 70 7.85 -8.61 -1.14
CA VAL A 70 7.31 -9.86 -1.69
C VAL A 70 7.88 -11.07 -0.96
N HIS A 71 9.18 -11.11 -0.73
CA HIS A 71 9.84 -12.22 -0.06
C HIS A 71 9.35 -12.40 1.39
N GLU A 72 9.13 -11.33 2.15
CA GLU A 72 8.55 -11.42 3.50
C GLU A 72 7.13 -12.01 3.47
N ALA A 73 6.26 -11.49 2.59
CA ALA A 73 4.89 -12.00 2.42
C ALA A 73 4.83 -13.48 2.01
N PHE A 74 5.62 -13.88 1.03
CA PHE A 74 5.53 -15.24 0.49
C PHE A 74 6.12 -16.26 1.45
N ARG A 75 7.18 -15.88 2.17
CA ARG A 75 7.76 -16.73 3.22
C ARG A 75 6.78 -17.00 4.36
N SER A 76 5.95 -16.01 4.71
CA SER A 76 4.91 -16.20 5.73
C SER A 76 3.78 -17.14 5.28
N ARG A 77 3.71 -17.45 3.98
CA ARG A 77 2.76 -18.39 3.36
C ARG A 77 3.42 -19.72 3.00
N ASN A 78 4.59 -20.02 3.56
CA ASN A 78 5.40 -21.21 3.29
C ASN A 78 5.90 -21.35 1.84
N ILE A 79 5.94 -20.27 1.06
CA ILE A 79 6.58 -20.27 -0.26
C ILE A 79 8.08 -20.04 -0.08
N SER A 80 8.88 -20.91 -0.70
CA SER A 80 10.32 -20.91 -0.53
C SER A 80 11.02 -19.82 -1.37
N THR A 81 12.22 -19.43 -0.96
CA THR A 81 13.04 -18.46 -1.69
C THR A 81 13.41 -18.98 -3.09
N GLU A 82 13.51 -20.30 -3.27
CA GLU A 82 13.75 -20.95 -4.57
C GLU A 82 12.59 -20.72 -5.54
N VAL A 83 11.34 -20.87 -5.08
CA VAL A 83 10.15 -20.61 -5.91
C VAL A 83 10.09 -19.14 -6.33
N LEU A 84 10.39 -18.22 -5.40
CA LEU A 84 10.46 -16.79 -5.72
C LEU A 84 11.61 -16.45 -6.68
N GLY A 85 12.74 -17.15 -6.58
CA GLY A 85 13.85 -17.04 -7.52
C GLY A 85 13.46 -17.49 -8.92
N ALA A 86 12.75 -18.61 -9.02
CA ALA A 86 12.19 -19.11 -10.28
C ALA A 86 11.14 -18.14 -10.85
N ALA A 87 10.29 -17.54 -10.01
CA ALA A 87 9.30 -16.55 -10.44
C ALA A 87 9.97 -15.29 -11.02
N LEU A 88 11.01 -14.78 -10.36
CA LEU A 88 11.79 -13.64 -10.86
C LEU A 88 12.52 -13.96 -12.17
N GLN A 89 13.07 -15.18 -12.30
CA GLN A 89 13.68 -15.65 -13.53
C GLN A 89 12.67 -15.73 -14.68
N SER A 90 11.52 -16.36 -14.45
CA SER A 90 10.45 -16.47 -15.45
C SER A 90 9.98 -15.10 -15.92
N LEU A 91 9.82 -14.15 -15.00
CA LEU A 91 9.48 -12.77 -15.32
C LEU A 91 10.54 -12.08 -16.18
N GLU A 92 11.82 -12.19 -15.81
CA GLU A 92 12.93 -11.59 -16.55
C GLU A 92 12.98 -12.10 -17.99
N GLU A 93 12.99 -13.43 -18.16
CA GLU A 93 13.10 -14.04 -19.47
C GLU A 93 11.91 -13.65 -20.37
N THR A 94 10.69 -13.69 -19.84
CA THR A 94 9.47 -13.35 -20.59
C THR A 94 9.44 -11.86 -20.95
N ALA A 95 9.85 -10.99 -20.03
CA ALA A 95 9.93 -9.55 -20.26
C ALA A 95 10.98 -9.22 -21.34
N ARG A 96 12.15 -9.90 -21.33
CA ARG A 96 13.18 -9.74 -22.37
C ARG A 96 12.69 -10.23 -23.73
N GLU A 97 12.00 -11.36 -23.79
CA GLU A 97 11.41 -11.91 -25.03
C GLU A 97 10.32 -11.00 -25.63
N SER A 98 9.64 -10.24 -24.78
CA SER A 98 8.58 -9.29 -25.18
C SER A 98 9.13 -7.92 -25.63
N LEU A 99 10.43 -7.69 -25.50
CA LEU A 99 11.11 -6.45 -25.86
C LEU A 99 12.05 -6.66 -27.05
N PRO A 100 12.25 -5.64 -27.92
CA PRO A 100 13.39 -5.62 -28.82
C PRO A 100 14.70 -5.84 -28.06
N THR A 101 15.66 -6.58 -28.65
CA THR A 101 16.90 -6.99 -27.97
C THR A 101 17.63 -5.84 -27.29
N THR A 102 17.73 -4.68 -27.94
CA THR A 102 18.37 -3.47 -27.39
C THR A 102 17.66 -2.89 -26.18
N LEU A 103 16.34 -3.11 -26.05
CA LEU A 103 15.56 -2.70 -24.88
C LEU A 103 15.57 -3.78 -23.79
N GLY A 104 15.67 -5.06 -24.14
CA GLY A 104 15.78 -6.15 -23.16
C GLY A 104 17.03 -6.03 -22.27
N GLU A 105 18.14 -5.50 -22.80
CA GLU A 105 19.37 -5.29 -22.03
C GLU A 105 19.21 -4.29 -20.87
N VAL A 106 18.28 -3.33 -20.98
CA VAL A 106 18.07 -2.31 -19.94
C VAL A 106 17.48 -2.88 -18.65
N LEU A 107 16.93 -4.10 -18.68
CA LEU A 107 16.33 -4.77 -17.52
C LEU A 107 17.39 -5.32 -16.55
N GLY A 108 18.59 -5.65 -17.04
CA GLY A 108 19.63 -6.35 -16.28
C GLY A 108 19.90 -5.77 -14.89
N PRO A 109 20.26 -4.47 -14.78
CA PRO A 109 20.56 -3.85 -13.49
C PRO A 109 19.41 -3.93 -12.47
N TYR A 110 18.15 -3.90 -12.93
CA TYR A 110 16.97 -3.94 -12.06
C TYR A 110 16.74 -5.37 -11.53
N VAL A 111 16.84 -6.36 -12.41
CA VAL A 111 16.67 -7.77 -12.03
C VAL A 111 17.85 -8.25 -11.17
N ASP A 112 19.07 -7.80 -11.45
CA ASP A 112 20.25 -8.15 -10.65
C ASP A 112 20.14 -7.58 -9.22
N ALA A 113 19.66 -6.34 -9.07
CA ALA A 113 19.39 -5.74 -7.78
C ALA A 113 18.31 -6.52 -7.01
N ALA A 114 17.20 -6.89 -7.68
CA ALA A 114 16.15 -7.73 -7.13
C ALA A 114 16.66 -9.10 -6.67
N ARG A 115 17.46 -9.78 -7.49
CA ARG A 115 18.05 -11.09 -7.18
C ARG A 115 18.99 -11.02 -5.99
N THR A 116 19.83 -9.97 -5.94
CA THR A 116 20.72 -9.70 -4.80
C THR A 116 19.91 -9.56 -3.51
N ARG A 117 18.79 -8.83 -3.56
CA ARG A 117 17.93 -8.61 -2.40
C ARG A 117 17.21 -9.88 -1.94
N LEU A 118 16.74 -10.69 -2.89
CA LEU A 118 16.10 -11.97 -2.62
C LEU A 118 17.07 -12.93 -1.90
N VAL A 119 18.32 -13.01 -2.35
CA VAL A 119 19.38 -13.82 -1.72
C VAL A 119 19.79 -13.29 -0.35
N ALA A 120 19.91 -11.98 -0.20
CA ALA A 120 20.18 -11.36 1.09
C ALA A 120 19.07 -11.63 2.12
N GLY A 121 17.85 -11.88 1.64
CA GLY A 121 16.68 -12.17 2.45
C GLY A 121 16.04 -10.92 3.06
N SER A 122 14.87 -11.12 3.64
CA SER A 122 14.11 -10.07 4.35
C SER A 122 14.32 -10.24 5.85
N GLN A 123 14.50 -9.12 6.55
CA GLN A 123 14.32 -9.09 8.00
C GLN A 123 12.83 -8.89 8.28
N PRO A 124 12.26 -9.52 9.33
CA PRO A 124 10.89 -9.28 9.71
C PRO A 124 10.66 -7.79 9.96
N THR A 125 9.61 -7.24 9.36
CA THR A 125 9.20 -5.87 9.65
C THR A 125 8.81 -5.80 11.14
N PRO A 126 9.43 -4.90 11.93
CA PRO A 126 9.11 -4.76 13.35
C PRO A 126 7.68 -4.27 13.53
N SER A 127 7.10 -4.53 14.71
CA SER A 127 5.77 -4.03 15.04
C SER A 127 5.73 -2.50 14.98
N PHE A 128 4.64 -1.95 14.46
CA PHE A 128 4.38 -0.51 14.49
C PHE A 128 3.84 -0.04 15.83
N LEU A 129 3.59 -0.95 16.77
CA LEU A 129 3.10 -0.66 18.10
C LEU A 129 4.27 -0.59 19.09
N ASP A 130 4.36 0.50 19.85
CA ASP A 130 5.30 0.60 20.96
C ASP A 130 4.57 0.47 22.32
N PRO A 131 4.57 -0.71 22.95
CA PRO A 131 3.87 -0.93 24.22
C PRO A 131 4.49 -0.16 25.39
N LYS A 132 5.70 0.41 25.23
CA LYS A 132 6.34 1.23 26.28
C LYS A 132 5.74 2.63 26.36
N HIS A 133 5.11 3.11 25.28
CA HIS A 133 4.42 4.38 25.25
C HIS A 133 2.91 4.17 25.47
N SER A 134 2.25 5.10 26.17
CA SER A 134 0.83 4.96 26.53
C SER A 134 -0.08 4.87 25.30
N SER A 135 0.19 5.67 24.26
CA SER A 135 -0.55 5.63 22.99
C SER A 135 -0.31 4.32 22.22
N GLY A 136 0.92 3.79 22.21
CA GLY A 136 1.22 2.51 21.57
C GLY A 136 0.62 1.31 22.31
N ALA A 137 0.60 1.33 23.65
CA ALA A 137 -0.12 0.33 24.44
C ALA A 137 -1.64 0.38 24.17
N LEU A 138 -2.21 1.58 24.07
CA LEU A 138 -3.61 1.77 23.70
C LEU A 138 -3.91 1.28 22.28
N ALA A 139 -3.01 1.51 21.33
CA ALA A 139 -3.14 1.01 19.96
C ALA A 139 -3.19 -0.53 19.92
N GLY A 140 -2.36 -1.19 20.74
CA GLY A 140 -2.40 -2.65 20.91
C GLY A 140 -3.73 -3.15 21.49
N LEU A 141 -4.22 -2.52 22.57
CA LEU A 141 -5.51 -2.88 23.18
C LEU A 141 -6.68 -2.65 22.21
N TYR A 142 -6.64 -1.55 21.46
CA TYR A 142 -7.62 -1.23 20.43
C TYR A 142 -7.65 -2.28 19.32
N LEU A 143 -6.48 -2.61 18.77
CA LEU A 143 -6.37 -3.59 17.70
C LEU A 143 -6.80 -4.98 18.16
N GLU A 144 -6.40 -5.40 19.37
CA GLU A 144 -6.77 -6.69 19.93
C GLU A 144 -8.29 -6.81 20.14
N ALA A 145 -8.94 -5.76 20.62
CA ALA A 145 -10.40 -5.72 20.76
C ALA A 145 -11.09 -5.94 19.39
N LEU A 146 -10.61 -5.28 18.33
CA LEU A 146 -11.16 -5.51 16.99
C LEU A 146 -10.85 -6.91 16.45
N ARG A 147 -9.65 -7.43 16.65
CA ARG A 147 -9.32 -8.81 16.23
C ARG A 147 -10.19 -9.86 16.95
N SER A 148 -10.66 -9.55 18.15
CA SER A 148 -11.61 -10.36 18.91
C SER A 148 -13.09 -10.10 18.53
N GLY A 149 -13.37 -9.20 17.58
CA GLY A 149 -14.73 -8.82 17.16
C GLY A 149 -15.46 -7.88 18.14
N ASP A 150 -14.77 -7.35 19.15
CA ASP A 150 -15.34 -6.45 20.16
C ASP A 150 -15.20 -4.97 19.73
N GLU A 151 -16.01 -4.59 18.73
CA GLU A 151 -16.10 -3.21 18.26
C GLU A 151 -16.49 -2.24 19.39
N ALA A 152 -17.33 -2.68 20.33
CA ALA A 152 -17.85 -1.83 21.39
C ALA A 152 -16.72 -1.37 22.33
N THR A 153 -15.87 -2.32 22.76
CA THR A 153 -14.70 -2.01 23.58
C THR A 153 -13.70 -1.15 22.81
N ALA A 154 -13.39 -1.51 21.55
CA ALA A 154 -12.47 -0.76 20.71
C ALA A 154 -12.91 0.71 20.54
N THR A 155 -14.19 0.93 20.24
CA THR A 155 -14.78 2.26 20.09
C THR A 155 -14.72 3.03 21.41
N LYS A 156 -15.11 2.42 22.53
CA LYS A 156 -15.07 3.04 23.86
C LYS A 156 -13.66 3.51 24.24
N LEU A 157 -12.64 2.70 23.99
CA LEU A 157 -11.24 3.03 24.24
C LEU A 157 -10.82 4.32 23.51
N LEU A 158 -11.16 4.43 22.23
CA LEU A 158 -10.82 5.60 21.43
C LEU A 158 -11.58 6.86 21.85
N PHE A 159 -12.88 6.74 22.12
CA PHE A 159 -13.68 7.87 22.62
C PHE A 159 -13.19 8.39 23.96
N GLN A 160 -12.76 7.51 24.86
CA GLN A 160 -12.15 7.92 26.12
C GLN A 160 -10.82 8.63 25.88
N ALA A 161 -9.95 8.07 25.06
CA ALA A 161 -8.62 8.64 24.79
C ALA A 161 -8.67 9.97 24.02
N ALA A 162 -9.66 10.17 23.15
CA ALA A 162 -9.79 11.36 22.32
C ALA A 162 -10.23 12.61 23.09
N LYS A 163 -10.63 12.47 24.36
CA LYS A 163 -11.01 13.61 25.20
C LYS A 163 -9.83 14.56 25.42
N PRO A 164 -10.06 15.88 25.53
CA PRO A 164 -8.98 16.86 25.70
C PRO A 164 -8.15 16.70 26.98
N ASP A 165 -8.73 16.15 28.04
CA ASP A 165 -8.07 15.84 29.32
C ASP A 165 -7.30 14.50 29.31
N GLN A 166 -7.33 13.79 28.18
CA GLN A 166 -6.63 12.52 27.96
C GLN A 166 -5.53 12.71 26.90
N LEU A 167 -5.56 11.97 25.78
CA LEU A 167 -4.58 12.15 24.70
C LEU A 167 -5.00 13.26 23.72
N GLY A 168 -6.31 13.48 23.57
CA GLY A 168 -6.87 14.35 22.55
C GLY A 168 -6.95 13.67 21.16
N ILE A 169 -7.91 14.11 20.34
CA ILE A 169 -8.18 13.48 19.04
C ILE A 169 -6.99 13.46 18.07
N ARG A 170 -6.14 14.51 18.05
CA ARG A 170 -4.97 14.57 17.16
C ARG A 170 -3.99 13.44 17.47
N THR A 171 -3.64 13.30 18.74
CA THR A 171 -2.79 12.21 19.24
C THR A 171 -3.41 10.84 18.99
N VAL A 172 -4.74 10.70 19.15
CA VAL A 172 -5.43 9.44 18.82
C VAL A 172 -5.30 9.10 17.33
N MET A 173 -5.48 10.06 16.42
CA MET A 173 -5.31 9.81 14.99
C MET A 173 -3.87 9.43 14.62
N GLU A 174 -2.89 10.16 15.16
CA GLU A 174 -1.47 10.03 14.79
C GLU A 174 -0.76 8.87 15.47
N GLU A 175 -1.03 8.64 16.76
CA GLU A 175 -0.27 7.70 17.60
C GLU A 175 -1.04 6.44 18.00
N VAL A 176 -2.36 6.38 17.74
CA VAL A 176 -3.17 5.20 18.06
C VAL A 176 -3.71 4.56 16.79
N LEU A 177 -4.52 5.30 16.03
CA LEU A 177 -5.17 4.78 14.83
C LEU A 177 -4.18 4.51 13.71
N SER A 178 -3.29 5.45 13.40
CA SER A 178 -2.31 5.28 12.33
C SER A 178 -1.36 4.10 12.60
N PRO A 179 -0.79 3.90 13.81
CA PRO A 179 -0.01 2.71 14.13
C PRO A 179 -0.81 1.42 14.11
N ALA A 180 -2.05 1.40 14.62
CA ALA A 180 -2.92 0.21 14.57
C ALA A 180 -3.21 -0.22 13.13
N MET A 181 -3.47 0.74 12.23
CA MET A 181 -3.71 0.49 10.81
C MET A 181 -2.46 -0.02 10.07
N ARG A 182 -1.28 0.52 10.42
CA ARG A 182 -0.01 -0.02 9.91
C ARG A 182 0.25 -1.44 10.43
N GLU A 183 -0.08 -1.70 11.69
CA GLU A 183 0.13 -3.00 12.30
C GLU A 183 -0.80 -4.07 11.73
N ILE A 184 -2.09 -3.81 11.53
CA ILE A 184 -2.97 -4.80 10.87
C ILE A 184 -2.50 -5.09 9.43
N GLY A 185 -2.03 -4.07 8.70
CA GLY A 185 -1.41 -4.25 7.39
C GLY A 185 -0.15 -5.12 7.45
N ARG A 186 0.71 -4.93 8.45
CA ARG A 186 1.90 -5.76 8.69
C ARG A 186 1.53 -7.20 9.04
N LEU A 187 0.54 -7.40 9.91
CA LEU A 187 0.06 -8.73 10.30
C LEU A 187 -0.54 -9.47 9.11
N TRP A 188 -1.35 -8.79 8.29
CA TRP A 188 -1.88 -9.33 7.04
C TRP A 188 -0.78 -9.69 6.05
N HIS A 189 0.18 -8.78 5.86
CA HIS A 189 1.33 -8.99 4.99
C HIS A 189 2.08 -10.27 5.39
N ASN A 190 2.29 -10.44 6.70
CA ASN A 190 2.99 -11.56 7.32
C ASN A 190 2.10 -12.80 7.57
N GLY A 191 0.90 -12.88 7.00
CA GLY A 191 0.01 -14.05 7.14
C GLY A 191 -0.48 -14.30 8.57
N GLN A 192 -0.33 -13.34 9.48
CA GLN A 192 -0.81 -13.35 10.87
C GLN A 192 -2.20 -12.70 11.02
N ALA A 193 -2.74 -12.17 9.93
CA ALA A 193 -4.13 -11.76 9.79
C ALA A 193 -4.63 -12.17 8.39
N THR A 194 -5.90 -12.53 8.33
CA THR A 194 -6.62 -12.79 7.08
C THR A 194 -7.01 -11.49 6.39
N VAL A 195 -7.36 -11.57 5.11
CA VAL A 195 -7.94 -10.42 4.37
C VAL A 195 -9.23 -9.95 5.05
N ALA A 196 -10.05 -10.88 5.56
CA ALA A 196 -11.29 -10.55 6.24
C ALA A 196 -11.06 -9.75 7.54
N GLU A 197 -10.06 -10.12 8.33
CA GLU A 197 -9.68 -9.39 9.54
C GLU A 197 -9.16 -7.98 9.20
N GLU A 198 -8.29 -7.84 8.19
CA GLU A 198 -7.81 -6.53 7.75
C GLU A 198 -8.97 -5.64 7.30
N HIS A 199 -9.85 -6.15 6.43
CA HIS A 199 -11.02 -5.39 5.96
C HIS A 199 -11.94 -4.98 7.10
N TYR A 200 -12.21 -5.89 8.05
CA TYR A 200 -13.03 -5.58 9.22
C TYR A 200 -12.41 -4.46 10.06
N VAL A 201 -11.13 -4.58 10.42
CA VAL A 201 -10.41 -3.57 11.21
C VAL A 201 -10.42 -2.22 10.48
N THR A 202 -10.10 -2.20 9.18
CA THR A 202 -10.07 -0.98 8.37
C THR A 202 -11.43 -0.29 8.28
N GLN A 203 -12.52 -1.05 8.10
CA GLN A 203 -13.88 -0.51 8.03
C GLN A 203 -14.33 0.06 9.37
N VAL A 204 -14.12 -0.67 10.47
CA VAL A 204 -14.47 -0.20 11.82
C VAL A 204 -13.67 1.03 12.19
N THR A 205 -12.36 1.03 11.93
CA THR A 205 -11.48 2.17 12.22
C THR A 205 -11.91 3.43 11.46
N THR A 206 -12.23 3.28 10.17
CA THR A 206 -12.75 4.37 9.32
C THR A 206 -14.05 4.94 9.89
N LYS A 207 -14.99 4.06 10.29
CA LYS A 207 -16.25 4.47 10.91
C LYS A 207 -16.03 5.23 12.22
N VAL A 208 -15.17 4.72 13.11
CA VAL A 208 -14.91 5.34 14.41
C VAL A 208 -14.20 6.69 14.25
N LEU A 209 -13.25 6.81 13.31
CA LEU A 209 -12.59 8.08 12.99
C LEU A 209 -13.61 9.17 12.62
N ALA A 210 -14.56 8.85 11.73
CA ALA A 210 -15.60 9.79 11.33
C ALA A 210 -16.47 10.24 12.52
N GLN A 211 -16.81 9.32 13.43
CA GLN A 211 -17.59 9.64 14.63
C GLN A 211 -16.80 10.49 15.64
N LEU A 212 -15.49 10.25 15.78
CA LEU A 212 -14.62 11.06 16.63
C LEU A 212 -14.50 12.48 16.11
N LEU A 213 -14.27 12.65 14.80
CA LEU A 213 -14.17 13.97 14.17
C LEU A 213 -15.48 14.76 14.33
N ALA A 214 -16.63 14.12 14.09
CA ALA A 214 -17.94 14.78 14.23
C ALA A 214 -18.24 15.30 15.66
N GLN A 215 -17.59 14.77 16.69
CA GLN A 215 -17.77 15.18 18.08
C GLN A 215 -16.64 16.08 18.61
N ALA A 216 -15.56 16.23 17.86
CA ALA A 216 -14.42 17.00 18.28
C ALA A 216 -14.68 18.51 18.21
N PRO A 217 -14.03 19.33 19.04
CA PRO A 217 -14.08 20.78 18.87
C PRO A 217 -13.30 21.19 17.62
N HIS A 218 -13.99 21.85 16.68
CA HIS A 218 -13.37 22.41 15.48
C HIS A 218 -12.96 23.87 15.71
N ALA A 219 -11.86 24.29 15.08
CA ALA A 219 -11.55 25.71 14.95
C ALA A 219 -12.62 26.44 14.10
N PRO A 220 -12.76 27.77 14.25
CA PRO A 220 -13.66 28.55 13.41
C PRO A 220 -13.43 28.34 11.92
N GLN A 221 -14.51 28.35 11.14
CA GLN A 221 -14.47 28.15 9.70
C GLN A 221 -13.58 29.20 9.02
N ARG A 222 -12.61 28.73 8.22
CA ARG A 222 -11.64 29.58 7.52
C ARG A 222 -12.08 30.03 6.13
N GLY A 223 -13.18 29.47 5.61
CA GLY A 223 -13.61 29.69 4.24
C GLY A 223 -12.65 29.10 3.19
N LYS A 224 -11.79 28.15 3.57
CA LYS A 224 -10.86 27.46 2.66
C LYS A 224 -11.27 26.00 2.49
N THR A 225 -11.05 25.48 1.28
CA THR A 225 -11.38 24.10 0.90
C THR A 225 -10.11 23.30 0.63
N ALA A 226 -9.98 22.12 1.25
CA ALA A 226 -8.95 21.13 0.95
C ALA A 226 -9.59 19.94 0.23
N LEU A 227 -9.07 19.59 -0.95
CA LEU A 227 -9.43 18.39 -1.69
C LEU A 227 -8.36 17.33 -1.49
N LEU A 228 -8.75 16.10 -1.18
CA LEU A 228 -7.84 14.98 -0.96
C LEU A 228 -8.24 13.82 -1.88
N ALA A 229 -7.26 13.20 -2.53
CA ALA A 229 -7.49 12.06 -3.40
C ALA A 229 -6.32 11.08 -3.39
N GLY A 230 -6.63 9.78 -3.38
CA GLY A 230 -5.68 8.75 -3.73
C GLY A 230 -5.48 8.77 -5.23
N VAL A 231 -4.23 8.78 -5.67
CA VAL A 231 -3.89 8.78 -7.09
C VAL A 231 -4.33 7.47 -7.75
N ALA A 232 -4.45 7.45 -9.06
CA ALA A 232 -4.84 6.25 -9.81
C ALA A 232 -3.97 5.03 -9.42
N GLY A 233 -4.61 3.88 -9.23
CA GLY A 233 -4.00 2.65 -8.74
C GLY A 233 -3.67 2.64 -7.25
N ASN A 234 -3.93 3.70 -6.47
CA ASN A 234 -3.75 3.68 -5.02
C ASN A 234 -5.05 3.31 -4.30
N ALA A 235 -5.15 2.05 -3.85
CA ALA A 235 -6.28 1.55 -3.08
C ALA A 235 -6.36 2.08 -1.62
N HIS A 236 -5.30 2.68 -1.09
CA HIS A 236 -5.24 3.08 0.32
C HIS A 236 -5.83 4.47 0.55
N SER A 237 -6.84 4.56 1.41
CA SER A 237 -7.54 5.82 1.70
C SER A 237 -7.46 6.26 3.17
N PHE A 238 -7.11 5.38 4.11
CA PHE A 238 -7.16 5.71 5.54
C PHE A 238 -6.22 6.88 5.91
N GLY A 239 -4.99 6.88 5.40
CA GLY A 239 -4.05 7.98 5.64
C GLY A 239 -4.56 9.33 5.13
N LEU A 240 -5.29 9.35 4.00
CA LEU A 240 -5.95 10.56 3.51
C LEU A 240 -7.03 11.05 4.45
N GLN A 241 -7.80 10.14 5.06
CA GLN A 241 -8.83 10.51 6.03
C GLN A 241 -8.24 11.10 7.32
N VAL A 242 -7.09 10.60 7.79
CA VAL A 242 -6.36 11.21 8.91
C VAL A 242 -5.93 12.63 8.57
N VAL A 243 -5.33 12.83 7.39
CA VAL A 243 -4.94 14.18 6.92
C VAL A 243 -6.15 15.08 6.76
N ALA A 244 -7.25 14.59 6.19
CA ALA A 244 -8.52 15.32 6.10
C ALA A 244 -9.02 15.74 7.49
N GLY A 245 -8.99 14.84 8.47
CA GLY A 245 -9.35 15.14 9.86
C GLY A 245 -8.54 16.30 10.44
N HIS A 246 -7.24 16.41 10.15
CA HIS A 246 -6.43 17.55 10.60
C HIS A 246 -6.87 18.88 10.00
N PHE A 247 -7.21 18.91 8.71
CA PHE A 247 -7.76 20.09 8.04
C PHE A 247 -9.13 20.47 8.59
N GLU A 248 -9.99 19.48 8.80
CA GLU A 248 -11.34 19.65 9.33
C GLU A 248 -11.32 20.24 10.75
N LEU A 249 -10.48 19.69 11.62
CA LEU A 249 -10.26 20.22 12.97
C LEU A 249 -9.66 21.64 12.95
N ALA A 250 -8.95 22.01 11.88
CA ALA A 250 -8.38 23.34 11.68
C ALA A 250 -9.37 24.35 11.04
N GLY A 251 -10.63 23.96 10.85
CA GLY A 251 -11.70 24.82 10.33
C GLY A 251 -11.73 24.95 8.80
N TRP A 252 -11.12 23.99 8.09
CA TRP A 252 -11.24 23.90 6.63
C TRP A 252 -12.44 23.06 6.24
N ARG A 253 -13.05 23.39 5.09
CA ARG A 253 -13.94 22.46 4.40
C ARG A 253 -13.08 21.36 3.75
N THR A 254 -13.31 20.12 4.11
CA THR A 254 -12.55 18.97 3.59
C THR A 254 -13.41 18.14 2.65
N ILE A 255 -12.83 17.74 1.52
CA ILE A 255 -13.47 16.87 0.54
C ILE A 255 -12.48 15.77 0.22
N CYS A 256 -12.78 14.54 0.63
CA CYS A 256 -11.95 13.38 0.33
C CYS A 256 -12.64 12.54 -0.74
N LEU A 257 -12.02 12.42 -1.92
CA LEU A 257 -12.52 11.62 -3.04
C LEU A 257 -12.33 10.12 -2.83
N GLY A 258 -11.53 9.73 -1.84
CA GLY A 258 -11.20 8.34 -1.55
C GLY A 258 -9.92 7.90 -2.25
N SER A 259 -9.84 6.61 -2.53
CA SER A 259 -8.73 5.96 -3.25
C SER A 259 -8.93 5.98 -4.77
N ASP A 260 -7.88 5.64 -5.51
CA ASP A 260 -7.92 5.29 -6.93
C ASP A 260 -8.69 6.29 -7.82
N THR A 261 -8.35 7.57 -7.70
CA THR A 261 -9.00 8.64 -8.46
C THR A 261 -8.14 9.06 -9.65
N PRO A 262 -8.66 9.00 -10.90
CA PRO A 262 -7.94 9.48 -12.08
C PRO A 262 -7.56 10.96 -11.97
N SER A 263 -6.35 11.31 -12.43
CA SER A 263 -5.81 12.68 -12.32
C SER A 263 -6.71 13.74 -12.97
N ALA A 264 -7.30 13.44 -14.13
CA ALA A 264 -8.27 14.31 -14.79
C ALA A 264 -9.49 14.62 -13.90
N SER A 265 -10.05 13.59 -13.24
CA SER A 265 -11.18 13.75 -12.32
C SER A 265 -10.80 14.53 -11.06
N VAL A 266 -9.57 14.38 -10.56
CA VAL A 266 -9.06 15.20 -9.45
C VAL A 266 -9.00 16.67 -9.86
N ALA A 267 -8.47 16.98 -11.05
CA ALA A 267 -8.38 18.35 -11.55
C ALA A 267 -9.76 18.98 -11.76
N GLU A 268 -10.70 18.25 -12.37
CA GLU A 268 -12.08 18.68 -12.54
C GLU A 268 -12.76 18.97 -11.19
N ALA A 269 -12.62 18.06 -10.22
CA ALA A 269 -13.15 18.22 -8.87
C ALA A 269 -12.54 19.44 -8.16
N ALA A 270 -11.23 19.67 -8.30
CA ALA A 270 -10.55 20.81 -7.70
C ALA A 270 -11.13 22.15 -8.17
N VAL A 271 -11.37 22.27 -9.48
CA VAL A 271 -11.99 23.48 -10.07
C VAL A 271 -13.45 23.60 -9.64
N ALA A 272 -14.24 22.54 -9.81
CA ALA A 272 -15.68 22.55 -9.54
C ALA A 272 -16.02 22.84 -8.07
N LEU A 273 -15.17 22.39 -7.15
CA LEU A 273 -15.38 22.52 -5.71
C LEU A 273 -14.64 23.70 -5.07
N GLY A 274 -13.91 24.50 -5.87
CA GLY A 274 -13.15 25.65 -5.38
C GLY A 274 -12.07 25.24 -4.38
N ALA A 275 -11.33 24.17 -4.69
CA ALA A 275 -10.24 23.70 -3.84
C ALA A 275 -9.13 24.75 -3.77
N HIS A 276 -8.73 25.10 -2.54
CA HIS A 276 -7.60 26.00 -2.29
C HIS A 276 -6.29 25.23 -2.17
N VAL A 277 -6.37 23.94 -1.84
CA VAL A 277 -5.25 23.00 -1.81
C VAL A 277 -5.75 21.63 -2.25
N VAL A 278 -4.91 20.91 -2.99
CA VAL A 278 -5.12 19.51 -3.37
C VAL A 278 -4.03 18.69 -2.70
N LEU A 279 -4.41 17.62 -1.99
CA LEU A 279 -3.50 16.66 -1.38
C LEU A 279 -3.65 15.31 -2.06
N LEU A 280 -2.53 14.77 -2.53
CA LEU A 280 -2.48 13.50 -3.24
C LEU A 280 -1.86 12.42 -2.35
N GLY A 281 -2.52 11.27 -2.27
CA GLY A 281 -2.02 10.10 -1.56
C GLY A 281 -1.47 9.09 -2.55
N ALA A 282 -0.18 8.77 -2.46
CA ALA A 282 0.49 7.71 -3.19
C ALA A 282 1.26 6.82 -2.22
N THR A 283 1.17 5.50 -2.39
CA THR A 283 1.87 4.50 -1.58
C THR A 283 3.00 3.82 -2.34
N LEU A 284 3.01 3.90 -3.67
CA LEU A 284 4.00 3.27 -4.55
C LEU A 284 4.59 4.33 -5.48
N GLY A 285 5.90 4.24 -5.73
CA GLY A 285 6.59 5.13 -6.67
C GLY A 285 6.00 5.07 -8.09
N THR A 286 5.44 3.91 -8.48
CA THR A 286 4.73 3.70 -9.75
C THR A 286 3.58 4.69 -9.97
N GLN A 287 2.98 5.16 -8.89
CA GLN A 287 1.79 6.00 -8.93
C GLN A 287 2.12 7.48 -9.14
N LEU A 288 3.39 7.88 -8.97
CA LEU A 288 3.85 9.26 -9.17
C LEU A 288 4.07 9.61 -10.66
N ALA A 289 4.10 8.60 -11.52
CA ALA A 289 4.25 8.79 -12.96
C ALA A 289 3.01 9.42 -13.62
N GLU A 290 1.84 9.32 -12.97
CA GLU A 290 0.54 9.76 -13.48
C GLU A 290 -0.05 10.99 -12.76
N THR A 291 0.68 11.53 -11.77
CA THR A 291 0.32 12.74 -11.01
C THR A 291 0.88 14.01 -11.62
#